data_AF-A0A1Y0L1N8-F1
#
_entry.id   AF-A0A1Y0L1N8-F1
#
_cell.length_a   1.000
_cell.length_b   1.000
_cell.length_c   1.000
_cell.angle_alpha   90.00
_cell.angle_beta   90.00
_cell.angle_gamma   90.00
#
_symmetry.space_group_name_H-M   'P 1'
#
loop_
_entity.id
_entity.type
_entity.pdbx_description
1 polymer ?
#
loop_
_entity_poly.entity_id
_entity_poly.type
_entity_poly.pdbx_seq_one_letter_code
_entity_poly.pdbx_strand_id
1 'polypeptide(L)'
;MYFTKDISRITRTSLKQIKVYQSSGLLGDDIYNGEGKLCLNDLQLKKLFEIKMLQEICFSTKQIKILYDNNLTEQATKNMFEHYVESCEKGLVLFKNSYAQSYQDTNFADRDLYWLFSHNYHVDNVLYEMYSWRKKWYTDEKTKKYIREIRRKLFLCMDGFNYAEEEYYFKRVSVYFEILYNFFLEYHLNKSFLYLIAYIQWITTSDRYKRQMFKLIGVFHCVELYELSLKWVAIKSWK
;
A
#
# COMPACT_ATOMS: atom_id res chain seq x y z
N MET A 1 31.07 -10.00 0.06
CA MET A 1 30.76 -9.82 -1.38
C MET A 1 30.19 -11.11 -1.92
N TYR A 2 29.04 -11.03 -2.57
CA TYR A 2 28.28 -12.16 -3.11
C TYR A 2 28.21 -12.04 -4.63
N PHE A 3 28.42 -13.13 -5.36
CA PHE A 3 28.36 -13.14 -6.82
C PHE A 3 27.03 -13.72 -7.31
N THR A 4 26.74 -13.61 -8.61
CA THR A 4 25.44 -13.95 -9.23
C THR A 4 24.82 -15.27 -8.73
N LYS A 5 25.60 -16.35 -8.65
CA LYS A 5 25.10 -17.67 -8.21
C LYS A 5 24.66 -17.64 -6.75
N ASP A 6 25.47 -17.05 -5.87
CA ASP A 6 25.17 -16.94 -4.45
C ASP A 6 23.98 -16.01 -4.21
N ILE A 7 23.95 -14.85 -4.87
CA ILE A 7 22.84 -13.90 -4.78
C ILE A 7 21.53 -14.57 -5.18
N SER A 8 21.54 -15.29 -6.31
CA SER A 8 20.34 -15.99 -6.80
C SER A 8 19.88 -17.07 -5.82
N ARG A 9 20.83 -17.82 -5.23
CA ARG A 9 20.53 -18.89 -4.26
C ARG A 9 19.99 -18.33 -2.94
N ILE A 10 20.63 -17.30 -2.42
CA ILE A 10 20.31 -16.68 -1.12
C ILE A 10 18.98 -15.94 -1.20
N THR A 11 18.82 -15.09 -2.22
CA THR A 11 17.65 -14.22 -2.30
C THR A 11 16.50 -14.84 -3.08
N ARG A 12 16.70 -15.96 -3.78
CA ARG A 12 15.73 -16.51 -4.74
C ARG A 12 15.27 -15.46 -5.75
N THR A 13 16.21 -14.69 -6.29
CA THR A 13 15.94 -13.60 -7.25
C THR A 13 16.73 -13.84 -8.52
N SER A 14 16.05 -13.77 -9.67
CA SER A 14 16.71 -13.94 -10.96
C SER A 14 17.56 -12.71 -11.32
N LEU A 15 18.61 -12.92 -12.13
CA LEU A 15 19.40 -11.81 -12.68
C LEU A 15 18.54 -10.81 -13.46
N LYS A 16 17.51 -11.28 -14.19
CA LYS A 16 16.57 -10.42 -14.92
C LYS A 16 15.86 -9.46 -13.96
N GLN A 17 15.40 -9.97 -12.82
CA GLN A 17 14.71 -9.17 -11.82
C GLN A 17 15.64 -8.15 -11.15
N ILE A 18 16.89 -8.53 -10.85
CA ILE A 18 17.90 -7.61 -10.31
C ILE A 18 18.19 -6.46 -11.28
N LYS A 19 18.29 -6.76 -12.59
CA LYS A 19 18.44 -5.74 -13.64
C LYS A 19 17.25 -4.78 -13.70
N VAL A 20 16.03 -5.28 -13.48
CA VAL A 20 14.83 -4.43 -13.38
C VAL A 20 14.91 -3.48 -12.18
N TYR A 21 15.41 -3.96 -11.03
CA TYR A 21 15.58 -3.10 -9.86
C TYR A 21 16.65 -2.02 -10.09
N GLN A 22 17.76 -2.39 -10.73
CA GLN A 22 18.79 -1.44 -11.13
C GLN A 22 18.23 -0.39 -12.10
N SER A 23 17.59 -0.81 -13.19
CA SER A 23 17.06 0.11 -14.21
C SER A 23 15.96 1.03 -13.66
N SER A 24 15.30 0.62 -12.58
CA SER A 24 14.29 1.42 -11.89
C SER A 24 14.89 2.33 -10.81
N GLY A 25 16.21 2.31 -10.61
CA GLY A 25 16.91 3.09 -9.59
C GLY A 25 16.68 2.61 -8.15
N LEU A 26 16.24 1.37 -7.95
CA LEU A 26 16.13 0.75 -6.62
C LEU A 26 17.45 0.15 -6.13
N LEU A 27 18.34 -0.18 -7.05
CA LEU A 27 19.72 -0.58 -6.82
C LEU A 27 20.64 0.32 -7.65
N GLY A 28 21.79 0.68 -7.10
CA GLY A 28 22.78 1.49 -7.81
C GLY A 28 23.54 0.70 -8.89
N ASP A 29 24.35 1.41 -9.68
CA ASP A 29 25.22 0.81 -10.68
C ASP A 29 26.46 0.13 -10.07
N ASP A 30 26.73 0.41 -8.80
CA ASP A 30 27.79 -0.18 -7.97
C ASP A 30 27.56 -1.67 -7.63
N ILE A 31 26.50 -2.27 -8.18
CA ILE A 31 26.23 -3.72 -8.09
C ILE A 31 27.04 -4.55 -9.09
N TYR A 32 27.83 -3.93 -9.98
CA TYR A 32 28.74 -4.65 -10.87
C TYR A 32 30.19 -4.40 -10.47
N ASN A 33 31.01 -5.45 -10.48
CA ASN A 33 32.45 -5.30 -10.31
C ASN A 33 33.11 -4.72 -11.58
N GLY A 34 34.42 -4.45 -11.52
CA GLY A 34 35.18 -3.91 -12.67
C GLY A 34 35.20 -4.79 -13.93
N GLU A 35 34.71 -6.02 -13.86
CA GLU A 35 34.56 -6.94 -14.99
C GLU A 35 33.10 -6.98 -15.54
N GLY A 36 32.21 -6.13 -15.02
CA GLY A 36 30.79 -6.12 -15.41
C GLY A 36 29.98 -7.31 -14.86
N LYS A 37 30.49 -8.02 -13.86
CA LYS A 37 29.79 -9.13 -13.20
C LYS A 37 29.03 -8.63 -11.97
N LEU A 38 27.79 -9.08 -11.82
CA LEU A 38 26.95 -8.77 -10.65
C LEU A 38 27.66 -9.25 -9.36
N CYS A 39 27.88 -8.31 -8.45
CA CYS A 39 28.54 -8.49 -7.18
C CYS A 39 27.90 -7.58 -6.14
N LEU A 40 27.22 -8.17 -5.14
CA LEU A 40 26.57 -7.41 -4.08
C LEU A 40 27.36 -7.47 -2.77
N ASN A 41 27.42 -6.35 -2.06
CA ASN A 41 27.84 -6.32 -0.66
C ASN A 41 26.64 -6.61 0.28
N ASP A 42 26.92 -6.74 1.57
CA ASP A 42 25.92 -7.10 2.58
C ASP A 42 24.79 -6.06 2.66
N LEU A 43 25.10 -4.77 2.49
CA LEU A 43 24.12 -3.68 2.50
C LEU A 43 23.18 -3.74 1.29
N GLN A 44 23.73 -3.98 0.09
CA GLN A 44 22.93 -4.13 -1.13
C GLN A 44 22.10 -5.43 -1.10
N LEU A 45 22.64 -6.51 -0.51
CA LEU A 45 21.90 -7.75 -0.31
C LEU A 45 20.72 -7.54 0.66
N LYS A 46 20.95 -6.81 1.76
CA LYS A 46 19.91 -6.39 2.69
C LYS A 46 18.83 -5.56 2.00
N LYS A 47 19.22 -4.59 1.17
CA LYS A 47 18.29 -3.79 0.38
C LYS A 47 17.43 -4.63 -0.55
N LEU A 48 18.02 -5.66 -1.16
CA LEU A 48 17.29 -6.61 -1.99
C LEU A 48 16.23 -7.39 -1.21
N PHE A 49 16.50 -7.78 0.03
CA PHE A 49 15.49 -8.39 0.91
C PHE A 49 14.35 -7.42 1.26
N GLU A 50 14.65 -6.17 1.58
CA GLU A 50 13.64 -5.15 1.87
C GLU A 50 12.71 -4.91 0.66
N ILE A 51 13.27 -4.81 -0.56
CA ILE A 51 12.48 -4.72 -1.80
C ILE A 51 11.53 -5.90 -1.91
N LYS A 52 12.00 -7.12 -1.63
CA LYS A 52 11.17 -8.32 -1.69
C LYS A 52 10.08 -8.36 -0.63
N MET A 53 10.36 -7.88 0.59
CA MET A 53 9.32 -7.74 1.62
C MET A 53 8.20 -6.81 1.16
N LEU A 54 8.55 -5.65 0.57
CA LEU A 54 7.54 -4.73 0.04
C LEU A 54 6.78 -5.32 -1.17
N GLN A 55 7.43 -6.13 -2.00
CA GLN A 55 6.75 -6.85 -3.08
C GLN A 55 5.79 -7.93 -2.57
N GLU A 56 6.09 -8.56 -1.43
CA GLU A 56 5.19 -9.52 -0.79
C GLU A 56 3.91 -8.82 -0.27
N ILE A 57 4.04 -7.56 0.16
CA ILE A 57 2.91 -6.66 0.45
C ILE A 57 2.23 -6.15 -0.86
N CYS A 58 2.65 -6.68 -2.01
CA CYS A 58 2.18 -6.38 -3.35
C CYS A 58 2.54 -5.00 -3.90
N PHE A 59 3.51 -4.28 -3.33
CA PHE A 59 3.99 -3.04 -3.95
C PHE A 59 4.74 -3.33 -5.26
N SER A 60 4.38 -2.59 -6.31
CA SER A 60 5.12 -2.59 -7.58
C SER A 60 6.48 -1.91 -7.45
N THR A 61 7.39 -2.19 -8.36
CA THR A 61 8.71 -1.56 -8.42
C THR A 61 8.64 -0.03 -8.43
N LYS A 62 7.67 0.57 -9.14
CA LYS A 62 7.45 2.02 -9.15
C LYS A 62 7.07 2.56 -7.77
N GLN A 63 6.18 1.87 -7.06
CA GLN A 63 5.71 2.28 -5.74
C GLN A 63 6.81 2.15 -4.68
N ILE A 64 7.59 1.07 -4.73
CA ILE A 64 8.76 0.88 -3.87
C ILE A 64 9.77 2.01 -4.10
N LYS A 65 9.95 2.44 -5.36
CA LYS A 65 10.82 3.57 -5.68
C LYS A 65 10.33 4.85 -5.02
N ILE A 66 9.04 5.17 -5.13
CA ILE A 66 8.44 6.34 -4.46
C ILE A 66 8.69 6.29 -2.96
N LEU A 67 8.52 5.12 -2.32
CA LEU A 67 8.76 4.96 -0.90
C LEU A 67 10.22 5.26 -0.53
N TYR A 68 11.20 4.69 -1.24
CA TYR A 68 12.62 4.91 -0.94
C TYR A 68 13.14 6.30 -1.33
N ASP A 69 12.70 6.86 -2.45
CA ASP A 69 13.05 8.23 -2.85
C ASP A 69 12.53 9.26 -1.84
N ASN A 70 11.48 8.91 -1.09
CA ASN A 70 10.93 9.71 0.01
C ASN A 70 11.32 9.15 1.38
N ASN A 71 12.47 8.48 1.44
CA ASN A 71 13.17 8.09 2.65
C ASN A 71 12.47 6.99 3.48
N LEU A 72 11.65 6.08 2.96
CA LEU A 72 11.11 5.00 3.82
C LEU A 72 12.25 4.24 4.55
N THR A 73 12.17 4.17 5.89
CA THR A 73 13.21 3.54 6.71
C THR A 73 13.14 2.01 6.65
N GLU A 74 14.25 1.37 6.98
CA GLU A 74 14.28 -0.08 7.22
C GLU A 74 13.29 -0.48 8.32
N GLN A 75 13.27 0.25 9.44
CA GLN A 75 12.37 -0.05 10.56
C GLN A 75 10.90 0.07 10.15
N ALA A 76 10.54 1.09 9.37
CA ALA A 76 9.19 1.24 8.84
C ALA A 76 8.83 0.11 7.89
N THR A 77 9.76 -0.29 7.01
CA THR A 77 9.58 -1.44 6.11
C THR A 77 9.32 -2.72 6.89
N LYS A 78 10.11 -2.98 7.94
CA LYS A 78 9.93 -4.11 8.84
C LYS A 78 8.58 -4.08 9.53
N ASN A 79 8.18 -2.95 10.13
CA ASN A 79 6.90 -2.80 10.81
C ASN A 79 5.71 -3.03 9.86
N MET A 80 5.80 -2.52 8.62
CA MET A 80 4.77 -2.76 7.60
C MET A 80 4.68 -4.25 7.27
N PHE A 81 5.81 -4.93 7.10
CA PHE A 81 5.85 -6.36 6.79
C PHE A 81 5.32 -7.23 7.93
N GLU A 82 5.75 -6.97 9.17
CA GLU A 82 5.25 -7.68 10.36
C GLU A 82 3.73 -7.53 10.50
N HIS A 83 3.21 -6.31 10.35
CA HIS A 83 1.78 -6.07 10.38
C HIS A 83 1.03 -6.80 9.25
N TYR A 84 1.58 -6.82 8.04
CA TYR A 84 0.99 -7.55 6.92
C TYR A 84 0.89 -9.05 7.22
N VAL A 85 1.95 -9.66 7.76
CA VAL A 85 1.96 -11.08 8.17
C VAL A 85 0.90 -11.35 9.24
N GLU A 86 0.82 -10.52 10.28
CA GLU A 86 -0.23 -10.63 11.31
C GLU A 86 -1.65 -10.57 10.72
N SER A 87 -1.88 -9.66 9.77
CA SER A 87 -3.19 -9.54 9.11
C SER A 87 -3.49 -10.75 8.22
N CYS A 88 -2.50 -11.33 7.53
CA CYS A 88 -2.66 -12.57 6.78
C CYS A 88 -3.10 -13.73 7.68
N GLU A 89 -2.46 -13.90 8.84
CA GLU A 89 -2.82 -14.96 9.80
C GLU A 89 -4.26 -14.82 10.29
N LYS A 90 -4.67 -13.60 10.68
CA LYS A 90 -6.06 -13.33 11.08
C LYS A 90 -7.03 -13.57 9.93
N GLY A 91 -6.71 -13.11 8.73
CA GLY A 91 -7.51 -13.28 7.53
C GLY A 91 -7.79 -14.75 7.21
N LEU A 92 -6.75 -15.60 7.31
CA LEU A 92 -6.87 -17.05 7.13
C LEU A 92 -7.76 -17.71 8.19
N VAL A 93 -7.64 -17.32 9.46
CA VAL A 93 -8.51 -17.84 10.54
C VAL A 93 -9.97 -17.47 10.27
N LEU A 94 -10.22 -16.23 9.86
CA LEU A 94 -11.57 -15.76 9.57
C LEU A 94 -12.17 -16.46 8.35
N PHE A 95 -11.40 -16.61 7.27
CA PHE A 95 -11.80 -17.39 6.11
C PHE A 95 -12.19 -18.82 6.50
N LYS A 96 -11.33 -19.51 7.26
CA LYS A 96 -11.59 -20.87 7.73
C LYS A 96 -12.90 -20.96 8.50
N ASN A 97 -13.16 -20.02 9.41
CA ASN A 97 -14.38 -19.99 10.22
C ASN A 97 -15.62 -19.74 9.37
N SER A 98 -15.59 -18.77 8.47
CA SER A 98 -16.70 -18.46 7.57
C SER A 98 -16.98 -19.58 6.56
N TYR A 99 -15.94 -20.22 6.05
CA TYR A 99 -16.07 -21.40 5.19
C TYR A 99 -16.75 -22.55 5.94
N ALA A 100 -16.34 -22.83 7.18
CA ALA A 100 -16.98 -23.85 8.01
C ALA A 100 -18.47 -23.55 8.30
N GLN A 101 -18.83 -22.29 8.54
CA GLN A 101 -20.22 -21.86 8.70
C GLN A 101 -21.03 -22.02 7.40
N SER A 102 -20.42 -21.78 6.24
CA SER A 102 -21.09 -21.92 4.94
C SER A 102 -21.53 -23.36 4.61
N TYR A 103 -20.91 -24.37 5.23
CA TYR A 103 -21.36 -25.77 5.12
C TYR A 103 -22.59 -26.10 5.98
N GLN A 104 -22.83 -25.31 7.04
CA GLN A 104 -23.88 -25.56 8.01
C GLN A 104 -25.16 -24.76 7.69
N ASP A 105 -25.04 -23.68 6.92
CA ASP A 105 -26.15 -22.77 6.62
C ASP A 105 -26.31 -22.59 5.10
N THR A 106 -27.49 -22.94 4.57
CA THR A 106 -27.79 -22.86 3.12
C THR A 106 -27.96 -21.42 2.62
N ASN A 107 -28.08 -20.47 3.55
CA ASN A 107 -28.03 -19.04 3.25
C ASN A 107 -26.57 -18.59 3.11
N PHE A 108 -26.00 -18.79 1.91
CA PHE A 108 -24.72 -18.25 1.42
C PHE A 108 -24.02 -17.29 2.39
N ALA A 109 -23.18 -17.87 3.26
CA ALA A 109 -22.46 -17.13 4.28
C ALA A 109 -21.57 -16.04 3.63
N ASP A 110 -21.84 -14.81 4.04
CA ASP A 110 -21.07 -13.57 3.85
C ASP A 110 -20.44 -13.38 2.44
N ARG A 111 -21.27 -13.00 1.46
CA ARG A 111 -20.85 -12.63 0.09
C ARG A 111 -19.70 -11.61 0.06
N ASP A 112 -19.60 -10.76 1.08
CA ASP A 112 -18.54 -9.76 1.19
C ASP A 112 -17.17 -10.42 1.37
N LEU A 113 -17.09 -11.51 2.14
CA LEU A 113 -15.85 -12.26 2.37
C LEU A 113 -15.37 -12.93 1.09
N TYR A 114 -16.27 -13.58 0.34
CA TYR A 114 -15.94 -14.19 -0.96
C TYR A 114 -15.60 -13.15 -2.04
N TRP A 115 -16.24 -11.98 -2.02
CA TRP A 115 -15.87 -10.86 -2.90
C TRP A 115 -14.46 -10.35 -2.61
N LEU A 116 -14.03 -10.35 -1.34
CA LEU A 116 -12.68 -9.97 -0.93
C LEU A 116 -11.60 -10.96 -1.40
N PHE A 117 -11.80 -12.27 -1.21
CA PHE A 117 -10.84 -13.30 -1.69
C PHE A 117 -10.73 -13.41 -3.21
N SER A 118 -11.69 -12.85 -3.95
CA SER A 118 -11.70 -12.88 -5.42
C SER A 118 -11.04 -11.66 -6.08
N HIS A 119 -10.60 -10.65 -5.30
CA HIS A 119 -9.94 -9.46 -5.84
C HIS A 119 -8.48 -9.34 -5.36
N ASN A 120 -7.56 -9.24 -6.34
CA ASN A 120 -6.13 -8.97 -6.12
C ASN A 120 -5.88 -7.52 -5.66
N TYR A 121 -6.35 -7.13 -4.48
CA TYR A 121 -6.01 -5.83 -3.89
C TYR A 121 -4.60 -5.87 -3.28
N HIS A 122 -3.86 -4.75 -3.34
CA HIS A 122 -2.63 -4.66 -2.52
C HIS A 122 -3.09 -4.67 -1.05
N VAL A 123 -2.38 -5.40 -0.19
CA VAL A 123 -2.71 -5.45 1.24
C VAL A 123 -4.16 -5.92 1.53
N ASP A 124 -4.67 -6.82 0.70
CA ASP A 124 -5.97 -7.51 0.80
C ASP A 124 -6.37 -7.91 2.24
N ASN A 125 -5.42 -8.40 3.02
CA ASN A 125 -5.63 -8.83 4.40
C ASN A 125 -5.80 -7.67 5.39
N VAL A 126 -5.12 -6.53 5.18
CA VAL A 126 -5.33 -5.30 5.98
C VAL A 126 -6.66 -4.64 5.60
N LEU A 127 -7.04 -4.71 4.32
CA LEU A 127 -8.36 -4.25 3.86
C LEU A 127 -9.51 -4.99 4.56
N TYR A 128 -9.33 -6.26 4.93
CA TYR A 128 -10.32 -7.00 5.70
C TYR A 128 -10.55 -6.38 7.09
N GLU A 129 -9.47 -6.13 7.85
CA GLU A 129 -9.56 -5.47 9.16
C GLU A 129 -10.31 -4.13 9.02
N MET A 130 -9.97 -3.34 7.98
CA MET A 130 -10.64 -2.08 7.69
C MET A 130 -12.10 -2.23 7.24
N TYR A 131 -12.44 -3.31 6.53
CA TYR A 131 -13.79 -3.51 6.00
C TYR A 131 -14.82 -3.62 7.12
N SER A 132 -14.47 -4.35 8.19
CA SER A 132 -15.31 -4.49 9.38
C SER A 132 -15.59 -3.14 10.05
N TRP A 133 -14.56 -2.29 10.16
CA TRP A 133 -14.69 -0.92 10.69
C TRP A 133 -15.50 -0.04 9.77
N ARG A 134 -15.31 -0.13 8.46
CA ARG A 134 -16.12 0.64 7.51
C ARG A 134 -17.60 0.31 7.62
N LYS A 135 -17.98 -0.96 7.74
CA LYS A 135 -19.39 -1.32 7.93
C LYS A 135 -19.97 -0.51 9.10
N LYS A 136 -19.26 -0.45 10.23
CA LYS A 136 -19.64 0.39 11.39
C LYS A 136 -19.68 1.88 11.04
N TRP A 137 -18.65 2.42 10.39
CA TRP A 137 -18.59 3.84 9.98
C TRP A 137 -19.72 4.26 9.05
N TYR A 138 -20.25 3.36 8.23
CA TYR A 138 -21.33 3.65 7.27
C TYR A 138 -22.73 3.36 7.81
N THR A 139 -22.83 2.71 8.97
CA THR A 139 -24.07 2.57 9.74
C THR A 139 -24.30 3.78 10.64
N ASP A 140 -23.24 4.35 11.21
CA ASP A 140 -23.32 5.61 11.95
C ASP A 140 -23.37 6.82 11.01
N GLU A 141 -24.48 7.58 11.00
CA GLU A 141 -24.66 8.70 10.07
C GLU A 141 -23.65 9.84 10.27
N LYS A 142 -23.22 10.09 11.51
CA LYS A 142 -22.23 11.13 11.80
C LYS A 142 -20.88 10.78 11.19
N THR A 143 -20.38 9.58 11.45
CA THR A 143 -19.11 9.06 10.93
C THR A 143 -19.15 8.94 9.42
N LYS A 144 -20.26 8.43 8.86
CA LYS A 144 -20.48 8.32 7.43
C LYS A 144 -20.39 9.68 6.74
N LYS A 145 -21.03 10.71 7.30
CA LYS A 145 -20.95 12.08 6.77
C LYS A 145 -19.52 12.61 6.82
N TYR A 146 -18.83 12.39 7.94
CA TYR A 146 -17.45 12.82 8.13
C TYR A 146 -16.48 12.20 7.11
N ILE A 147 -16.47 10.87 6.95
CA ILE A 147 -15.59 10.19 5.98
C ILE A 147 -15.92 10.59 4.54
N ARG A 148 -17.21 10.77 4.21
CA ARG A 148 -17.61 11.24 2.88
C ARG A 148 -17.08 12.64 2.58
N GLU A 149 -17.09 13.52 3.57
CA GLU A 149 -16.58 14.88 3.43
C GLU A 149 -15.06 14.87 3.24
N ILE A 150 -14.30 14.10 4.04
CA ILE A 150 -12.85 13.95 3.86
C ILE A 150 -12.55 13.46 2.44
N ARG A 151 -13.23 12.40 1.97
CA ARG A 151 -13.02 11.87 0.62
C ARG A 151 -13.32 12.92 -0.45
N ARG A 152 -14.43 13.65 -0.32
CA ARG A 152 -14.79 14.72 -1.25
C ARG A 152 -13.68 15.79 -1.30
N LYS A 153 -13.17 16.20 -0.15
CA LYS A 153 -12.10 17.20 -0.05
C LYS A 153 -10.79 16.70 -0.64
N LEU A 154 -10.40 15.45 -0.39
CA LEU A 154 -9.25 14.80 -1.04
C LEU A 154 -9.36 14.86 -2.56
N PHE A 155 -10.53 14.55 -3.13
CA PHE A 155 -10.72 14.61 -4.58
C PHE A 155 -10.63 16.04 -5.11
N LEU A 156 -11.22 17.01 -4.42
CA LEU A 156 -11.14 18.44 -4.79
C LEU A 156 -9.72 19.00 -4.65
N CYS A 157 -8.85 18.42 -3.82
CA CYS A 157 -7.44 18.80 -3.78
C CYS A 157 -6.74 18.51 -5.11
N MET A 158 -7.20 17.51 -5.86
CA MET A 158 -6.60 17.10 -7.14
C MET A 158 -7.19 17.85 -8.34
N ASP A 159 -8.05 18.84 -8.12
CA ASP A 159 -8.59 19.67 -9.20
C ASP A 159 -7.47 20.44 -9.91
N GLY A 160 -7.41 20.29 -11.24
CA GLY A 160 -6.35 20.85 -12.09
C GLY A 160 -4.95 20.22 -11.90
N PHE A 161 -4.84 19.04 -11.28
CA PHE A 161 -3.54 18.42 -10.96
C PHE A 161 -2.57 18.43 -12.15
N ASN A 162 -1.35 18.88 -11.89
CA ASN A 162 -0.24 18.79 -12.83
C ASN A 162 1.05 18.43 -12.09
N TYR A 163 1.93 17.69 -12.78
CA TYR A 163 3.19 17.22 -12.21
C TYR A 163 4.21 18.34 -11.96
N ALA A 164 4.12 19.47 -12.67
CA ALA A 164 5.03 20.60 -12.45
C ALA A 164 4.83 21.25 -11.07
N GLU A 165 3.62 21.14 -10.52
CA GLU A 165 3.22 21.66 -9.22
C GLU A 165 2.96 20.55 -8.20
N GLU A 166 3.53 19.35 -8.37
CA GLU A 166 3.28 18.18 -7.51
C GLU A 166 3.39 18.52 -6.02
N GLU A 167 4.38 19.32 -5.62
CA GLU A 167 4.61 19.71 -4.23
C GLU A 167 3.46 20.56 -3.64
N TYR A 168 2.82 21.40 -4.47
CA TYR A 168 1.63 22.15 -4.06
C TYR A 168 0.46 21.20 -3.78
N TYR A 169 0.22 20.25 -4.68
CA TYR A 169 -0.81 19.24 -4.52
C TYR A 169 -0.54 18.33 -3.33
N PHE A 170 0.71 17.90 -3.16
CA PHE A 170 1.18 17.11 -2.02
C PHE A 170 0.84 17.79 -0.69
N LYS A 171 1.15 19.08 -0.53
CA LYS A 171 0.80 19.85 0.67
C LYS A 171 -0.71 19.90 0.92
N ARG A 172 -1.52 20.08 -0.13
CA ARG A 172 -2.99 20.11 -0.01
C ARG A 172 -3.56 18.76 0.45
N VAL A 173 -3.15 17.66 -0.19
CA VAL A 173 -3.66 16.33 0.19
C VAL A 173 -3.13 15.88 1.56
N SER A 174 -1.92 16.30 1.94
CA SER A 174 -1.30 15.96 3.22
C SER A 174 -2.13 16.38 4.43
N VAL A 175 -2.84 17.51 4.36
CA VAL A 175 -3.77 17.95 5.41
C VAL A 175 -4.85 16.88 5.66
N TYR A 176 -5.40 16.34 4.58
CA TYR A 176 -6.46 15.34 4.67
C TYR A 176 -5.95 13.93 4.95
N PHE A 177 -4.71 13.60 4.55
CA PHE A 177 -4.03 12.38 5.00
C PHE A 177 -3.81 12.42 6.52
N GLU A 178 -3.40 13.55 7.09
CA GLU A 178 -3.26 13.71 8.54
C GLU A 178 -4.61 13.54 9.26
N ILE A 179 -5.66 14.21 8.76
CA ILE A 179 -7.00 14.08 9.33
C ILE A 179 -7.47 12.62 9.29
N LEU A 180 -7.26 11.93 8.17
CA LEU A 180 -7.64 10.54 8.02
C LEU A 180 -6.81 9.60 8.92
N TYR A 181 -5.51 9.86 9.07
CA TYR A 181 -4.65 9.12 9.98
C TYR A 181 -5.09 9.28 11.43
N ASN A 182 -5.39 10.51 11.86
CA ASN A 182 -5.91 10.79 13.20
C ASN A 182 -7.27 10.12 13.42
N PHE A 183 -8.14 10.16 12.42
CA PHE A 183 -9.39 9.41 12.45
C PHE A 183 -9.13 7.90 12.66
N PHE A 184 -8.14 7.30 11.99
CA PHE A 184 -7.79 5.90 12.22
C PHE A 184 -7.22 5.61 13.62
N LEU A 185 -6.48 6.56 14.21
CA LEU A 185 -6.03 6.45 15.62
C LEU A 185 -7.20 6.28 16.58
N GLU A 186 -8.32 6.99 16.37
CA GLU A 186 -9.52 6.92 17.21
C GLU A 186 -10.18 5.53 17.21
N TYR A 187 -9.94 4.72 16.16
CA TYR A 187 -10.45 3.35 16.03
C TYR A 187 -9.36 2.29 16.25
N HIS A 188 -8.21 2.67 16.83
CA HIS A 188 -7.06 1.78 17.06
C HIS A 188 -6.51 1.14 15.78
N LEU A 189 -6.66 1.82 14.64
CA LEU A 189 -6.15 1.43 13.32
C LEU A 189 -4.84 2.15 12.99
N ASN A 190 -3.87 2.05 13.90
CA ASN A 190 -2.61 2.81 13.82
C ASN A 190 -1.36 1.96 13.97
N LYS A 191 -1.52 0.63 14.06
CA LYS A 191 -0.39 -0.31 14.13
C LYS A 191 0.55 -0.21 12.93
N SER A 192 0.03 0.23 11.78
CA SER A 192 0.79 0.39 10.56
C SER A 192 0.17 1.44 9.66
N PHE A 193 1.01 2.14 8.89
CA PHE A 193 0.56 3.02 7.81
C PHE A 193 -0.15 2.27 6.67
N LEU A 194 -0.09 0.93 6.66
CA LEU A 194 -0.82 0.11 5.72
C LEU A 194 -2.33 0.36 5.73
N TYR A 195 -2.94 0.75 6.87
CA TYR A 195 -4.36 1.13 6.90
C TYR A 195 -4.65 2.36 6.03
N LEU A 196 -3.77 3.38 6.06
CA LEU A 196 -3.92 4.55 5.20
C LEU A 196 -3.77 4.18 3.73
N ILE A 197 -2.72 3.43 3.40
CA ILE A 197 -2.45 2.97 2.03
C ILE A 197 -3.63 2.17 1.49
N ALA A 198 -4.13 1.20 2.28
CA ALA A 198 -5.27 0.37 1.93
C ALA A 198 -6.53 1.23 1.68
N TYR A 199 -6.83 2.18 2.55
CA TYR A 199 -7.98 3.06 2.37
C TYR A 199 -7.86 3.93 1.11
N ILE A 200 -6.70 4.58 0.90
CA ILE A 200 -6.49 5.44 -0.27
C ILE A 200 -6.57 4.60 -1.54
N GLN A 201 -5.90 3.45 -1.58
CA GLN A 201 -5.99 2.52 -2.71
C GLN A 201 -7.44 2.15 -3.01
N TRP A 202 -8.24 1.88 -1.98
CA TRP A 202 -9.62 1.51 -2.20
C TRP A 202 -10.44 2.64 -2.85
N ILE A 203 -10.30 3.88 -2.34
CA ILE A 203 -11.03 5.02 -2.90
C ILE A 203 -10.51 5.46 -4.28
N THR A 204 -9.31 5.03 -4.69
CA THR A 204 -8.74 5.31 -6.01
C THR A 204 -8.92 4.15 -7.00
N THR A 205 -9.21 2.93 -6.55
CA THR A 205 -9.38 1.76 -7.43
C THR A 205 -10.83 1.40 -7.72
N SER A 206 -11.75 1.59 -6.77
CA SER A 206 -13.16 1.23 -6.96
C SER A 206 -13.88 2.15 -7.96
N ASP A 207 -14.55 1.56 -8.95
CA ASP A 207 -15.30 2.29 -9.99
C ASP A 207 -16.35 3.26 -9.44
N ARG A 208 -16.92 2.96 -8.27
CA ARG A 208 -17.85 3.85 -7.60
C ARG A 208 -17.18 5.18 -7.26
N TYR A 209 -15.98 5.14 -6.70
CA TYR A 209 -15.28 6.32 -6.22
C TYR A 209 -14.53 7.04 -7.36
N LYS A 210 -14.00 6.30 -8.34
CA LYS A 210 -13.51 6.88 -9.60
C LYS A 210 -14.57 7.76 -10.27
N ARG A 211 -15.80 7.25 -10.41
CA ARG A 211 -16.93 8.03 -10.95
C ARG A 211 -17.30 9.24 -10.08
N GLN A 212 -17.12 9.17 -8.76
CA GLN A 212 -17.33 10.34 -7.89
C GLN A 212 -16.26 11.42 -8.13
N MET A 213 -14.99 11.02 -8.26
CA MET A 213 -13.89 11.94 -8.58
C MET A 213 -14.15 12.64 -9.91
N PHE A 214 -14.44 11.88 -10.96
CA PHE A 214 -14.76 12.45 -12.28
C PHE A 214 -15.94 13.42 -12.25
N LYS A 215 -17.00 13.12 -11.48
CA LYS A 215 -18.14 14.05 -11.31
C LYS A 215 -17.77 15.35 -10.59
N LEU A 216 -16.75 15.33 -9.75
CA LEU A 216 -16.34 16.51 -8.96
C LEU A 216 -15.35 17.40 -9.70
N ILE A 217 -14.40 16.80 -10.42
CA ILE A 217 -13.26 17.54 -11.02
C ILE A 217 -13.05 17.27 -12.52
N GLY A 218 -13.89 16.43 -13.16
CA GLY A 218 -13.83 16.16 -14.59
C GLY A 218 -12.72 15.23 -15.09
N VAL A 219 -11.81 14.78 -14.21
CA VAL A 219 -10.65 13.93 -14.57
C VAL A 219 -10.41 12.84 -13.52
N PHE A 220 -9.77 11.73 -13.92
CA PHE A 220 -9.37 10.64 -13.02
C PHE A 220 -7.91 10.78 -12.55
N HIS A 221 -7.66 11.50 -11.47
CA HIS A 221 -6.32 11.56 -10.83
C HIS A 221 -6.12 10.52 -9.73
N CYS A 222 -6.61 9.30 -9.97
CA CYS A 222 -6.62 8.24 -8.98
C CYS A 222 -5.22 7.65 -8.70
N VAL A 223 -4.39 7.55 -9.75
CA VAL A 223 -3.03 7.03 -9.63
C VAL A 223 -2.16 8.02 -8.86
N GLU A 224 -2.25 9.29 -9.23
CA GLU A 224 -1.50 10.40 -8.65
C GLU A 224 -1.84 10.57 -7.16
N LEU A 225 -3.13 10.54 -6.82
CA LEU A 225 -3.56 10.61 -5.42
C LEU A 225 -3.00 9.44 -4.58
N TYR A 226 -2.94 8.24 -5.16
CA TYR A 226 -2.35 7.09 -4.48
C TYR A 226 -0.83 7.24 -4.32
N GLU A 227 -0.12 7.70 -5.35
CA GLU A 227 1.32 7.95 -5.30
C GLU A 227 1.69 9.01 -4.25
N LEU A 228 0.93 10.10 -4.17
CA LEU A 228 1.09 11.12 -3.12
C LEU A 228 0.87 10.54 -1.72
N SER A 229 -0.01 9.55 -1.56
CA SER A 229 -0.19 8.87 -0.27
C SER A 229 1.02 8.03 0.15
N LEU A 230 1.67 7.37 -0.81
CA LEU A 230 2.91 6.62 -0.56
C LEU A 230 4.04 7.56 -0.13
N LYS A 231 4.19 8.69 -0.83
CA LYS A 231 5.13 9.76 -0.46
C LYS A 231 4.88 10.26 0.96
N TRP A 232 3.62 10.52 1.31
CA TRP A 232 3.25 10.97 2.66
C TRP A 232 3.60 9.94 3.73
N VAL A 233 3.30 8.66 3.50
CA VAL A 233 3.62 7.57 4.43
C VAL A 233 5.13 7.45 4.63
N ALA A 234 5.90 7.47 3.54
CA ALA A 234 7.36 7.39 3.63
C ALA A 234 7.93 8.52 4.51
N ILE A 235 7.47 9.77 4.30
CA ILE A 235 7.90 10.93 5.10
C ILE A 235 7.43 10.82 6.56
N LYS A 236 6.23 10.34 6.81
CA LYS A 236 5.67 10.25 8.17
C LYS A 236 6.23 9.10 8.99
N SER A 237 6.67 8.03 8.34
CA SER A 237 7.25 6.86 9.00
C SER A 237 8.55 7.11 9.78
N TRP A 238 9.08 8.34 9.74
CA TRP A 238 10.24 8.83 10.49
C TRP A 238 9.92 9.42 11.87
N LYS A 239 8.64 9.73 12.15
CA LYS A 239 8.19 10.40 13.38
C LYS A 239 7.41 9.45 14.25
#